data_AF-A0A1Q4BLT2-F1
#
_entry.id   AF-A0A1Q4BLT2-F1
#
_cell.length_a   1.000
_cell.length_b   1.000
_cell.length_c   1.000
_cell.angle_alpha   90.00
_cell.angle_beta   90.00
_cell.angle_gamma   90.00
#
_symmetry.space_group_name_H-M   'P 1'
#
loop_
_entity.id
_entity.type
_entity.pdbx_description
1 polymer ?
#
loop_
_entity_poly.entity_id
_entity_poly.type
_entity_poly.pdbx_seq_one_letter_code
_entity_poly.pdbx_strand_id
1 'polypeptide(L)'
;MSDSEARIVEVEGAAPATSPETGLTQALEAALAALVKAGGGPPHLTALHWSAPDPASIHPSRRVIDQQWRMVFAGFRPQPTIARSTDGQIHVRATARIPTSLPPSTPVFRDYGVVDLAREMSPRNQVPDMGAMFRMWTKDGTAARAKHTALDLAYGPHPDQRLDLYRPEGAVRPPLFVFIHGGYWQASTKDQHAQFFDGMLKAGFAGANIEYGLAPETPLEAIVGQIREALHFLVREADRLDIDAGNIHVAGHSAGGYLSAMCACDEGMPPIRSAHLLSGIFDLESLRPIAMGPVLGITSREIAERLSPNRRKPRPGTRIAVAVGGGESNEFKRQSAEIAELWNAGPALVVEGRHHFNLLDDLNGGALLDQQLRLTR
;
A
#
# COMPACT_ATOMS: atom_id res chain seq x y z
N MET A 1 -26.16 19.78 1.33
CA MET A 1 -26.62 19.52 -0.05
C MET A 1 -27.70 18.45 0.04
N SER A 2 -28.90 18.68 -0.50
CA SER A 2 -30.01 17.72 -0.42
C SER A 2 -29.67 16.46 -1.21
N ASP A 3 -30.12 15.30 -0.71
CA ASP A 3 -29.94 13.95 -1.27
C ASP A 3 -30.57 13.71 -2.67
N SER A 4 -30.98 14.78 -3.36
CA SER A 4 -31.95 14.73 -4.46
C SER A 4 -31.38 14.68 -5.88
N GLU A 5 -30.06 14.64 -6.09
CA GLU A 5 -29.52 14.54 -7.46
C GLU A 5 -28.32 13.58 -7.57
N ALA A 6 -28.59 12.30 -7.35
CA ALA A 6 -27.69 11.24 -7.78
C ALA A 6 -28.45 10.29 -8.69
N ARG A 7 -27.81 9.86 -9.79
CA ARG A 7 -28.36 8.83 -10.67
C ARG A 7 -27.83 7.47 -10.30
N ILE A 8 -28.70 6.47 -10.39
CA ILE A 8 -28.32 5.07 -10.23
C ILE A 8 -27.91 4.55 -11.61
N VAL A 9 -26.77 3.87 -11.67
CA VAL A 9 -26.26 3.21 -12.88
C VAL A 9 -25.95 1.77 -12.56
N GLU A 10 -26.31 0.89 -13.49
CA GLU A 10 -25.87 -0.50 -13.49
C GLU A 10 -24.97 -0.73 -14.70
N VAL A 11 -23.81 -1.35 -14.44
CA VAL A 11 -22.86 -1.75 -15.48
C VAL A 11 -22.48 -3.21 -15.29
N GLU A 12 -22.04 -3.83 -16.38
CA GLU A 12 -21.62 -5.23 -16.39
C GLU A 12 -20.29 -5.37 -17.13
N GLY A 13 -19.39 -6.15 -16.55
CA GLY A 13 -18.23 -6.71 -17.23
C GLY A 13 -18.35 -8.23 -17.27
N ALA A 14 -17.88 -8.84 -18.35
CA ALA A 14 -17.88 -10.28 -18.50
C ALA A 14 -16.60 -10.78 -19.15
N ALA A 15 -16.18 -11.99 -18.81
CA ALA A 15 -15.01 -12.65 -19.39
C ALA A 15 -15.13 -14.17 -19.35
N PRO A 16 -14.40 -14.91 -20.20
CA PRO A 16 -14.44 -16.37 -20.20
C PRO A 16 -14.02 -16.97 -18.85
N ALA A 17 -14.70 -18.03 -18.42
CA ALA A 17 -14.39 -18.73 -17.16
C ALA A 17 -13.23 -19.75 -17.28
N THR A 18 -12.40 -19.66 -18.33
CA THR A 18 -11.31 -20.63 -18.60
C THR A 18 -10.25 -20.67 -17.50
N SER A 19 -10.01 -19.53 -16.87
CA SER A 19 -9.22 -19.38 -15.64
C SER A 19 -10.04 -18.50 -14.69
N PRO A 20 -10.52 -19.01 -13.54
CA PRO A 20 -11.34 -18.22 -12.63
C PRO A 20 -10.69 -16.92 -12.18
N GLU A 21 -9.39 -16.96 -11.89
CA GLU A 21 -8.63 -15.79 -11.43
C GLU A 21 -8.48 -14.76 -12.54
N THR A 22 -8.04 -15.19 -13.73
CA THR A 22 -7.85 -14.27 -14.87
C THR A 22 -9.17 -13.73 -15.39
N GLY A 23 -10.19 -14.60 -15.50
CA GLY A 23 -11.51 -14.23 -15.97
C GLY A 23 -12.21 -13.27 -15.01
N LEU A 24 -12.10 -13.48 -13.70
CA LEU A 24 -12.64 -12.52 -12.73
C LEU A 24 -11.92 -11.17 -12.84
N THR A 25 -10.58 -11.12 -12.92
CA THR A 25 -9.85 -9.86 -13.12
C THR A 25 -10.34 -9.11 -14.36
N GLN A 26 -10.48 -9.81 -15.49
CA GLN A 26 -10.96 -9.20 -16.73
C GLN A 26 -12.40 -8.69 -16.62
N ALA A 27 -13.29 -9.45 -15.97
CA ALA A 27 -14.67 -9.03 -15.74
C ALA A 27 -14.75 -7.80 -14.80
N LEU A 28 -13.94 -7.77 -13.74
CA LEU A 28 -13.83 -6.61 -12.84
C LEU A 28 -13.32 -5.37 -13.60
N GLU A 29 -12.25 -5.51 -14.39
CA GLU A 29 -11.68 -4.42 -15.19
C GLU A 29 -12.69 -3.88 -16.22
N ALA A 30 -13.42 -4.77 -16.90
CA ALA A 30 -14.47 -4.39 -17.83
C ALA A 30 -15.62 -3.65 -17.14
N ALA A 31 -16.06 -4.12 -15.97
CA ALA A 31 -17.08 -3.45 -15.17
C ALA A 31 -16.62 -2.06 -14.70
N LEU A 32 -15.36 -1.92 -14.27
CA LEU A 32 -14.77 -0.63 -13.91
C LEU A 32 -14.71 0.31 -15.12
N ALA A 33 -14.28 -0.16 -16.28
CA ALA A 33 -14.23 0.64 -17.50
C ALA A 33 -15.63 1.14 -17.90
N ALA A 34 -16.65 0.28 -17.82
CA ALA A 34 -18.03 0.65 -18.06
C ALA A 34 -18.53 1.68 -17.03
N LEU A 35 -18.18 1.52 -15.76
CA LEU A 35 -18.51 2.48 -14.69
C LEU A 35 -17.89 3.85 -14.94
N VAL A 36 -16.61 3.90 -15.32
CA VAL A 36 -15.91 5.15 -15.67
C VAL A 36 -16.53 5.80 -16.89
N LYS A 37 -16.87 5.05 -17.94
CA LYS A 37 -17.60 5.55 -19.11
C LYS A 37 -18.95 6.14 -18.74
N ALA A 38 -19.60 5.57 -17.73
CA ALA A 38 -20.83 6.10 -17.16
C ALA A 38 -20.59 7.28 -16.20
N GLY A 39 -19.41 7.87 -16.11
CA GLY A 39 -19.09 9.02 -15.25
C GLY A 39 -18.93 8.67 -13.76
N GLY A 40 -18.84 7.38 -13.43
CA GLY A 40 -18.67 6.89 -12.07
C GLY A 40 -17.23 6.43 -11.78
N GLY A 41 -17.07 5.73 -10.67
CA GLY A 41 -15.80 5.18 -10.22
C GLY A 41 -16.00 4.35 -8.95
N PRO A 42 -14.95 3.66 -8.45
CA PRO A 42 -15.06 2.79 -7.27
C PRO A 42 -15.74 3.43 -6.05
N PRO A 43 -15.49 4.71 -5.69
CA PRO A 43 -16.20 5.38 -4.58
C PRO A 43 -17.73 5.43 -4.69
N HIS A 44 -18.28 5.29 -5.89
CA HIS A 44 -19.71 5.36 -6.15
C HIS A 44 -20.41 4.01 -6.05
N LEU A 45 -19.67 2.91 -5.89
CA LEU A 45 -20.21 1.55 -5.80
C LEU A 45 -21.11 1.39 -4.58
N THR A 46 -22.26 0.75 -4.80
CA THR A 46 -23.25 0.46 -3.75
C THR A 46 -23.58 -1.03 -3.65
N ALA A 47 -23.44 -1.77 -4.76
CA ALA A 47 -23.63 -3.22 -4.77
C ALA A 47 -22.78 -3.89 -5.86
N LEU A 48 -22.44 -5.16 -5.63
CA LEU A 48 -21.82 -6.04 -6.61
C LEU A 48 -22.60 -7.36 -6.68
N HIS A 49 -22.75 -7.87 -7.90
CA HIS A 49 -23.27 -9.21 -8.16
C HIS A 49 -22.31 -9.94 -9.10
N TRP A 50 -21.75 -11.04 -8.64
CA TRP A 50 -20.83 -11.87 -9.40
C TRP A 50 -21.51 -13.17 -9.79
N SER A 51 -21.22 -13.67 -10.99
CA SER A 51 -21.62 -15.01 -11.37
C SER A 51 -20.52 -15.74 -12.13
N ALA A 52 -20.44 -17.06 -11.94
CA ALA A 52 -19.49 -17.94 -12.62
C ALA A 52 -20.06 -19.37 -12.73
N PRO A 53 -19.54 -20.22 -13.63
CA PRO A 53 -19.97 -21.62 -13.72
C PRO A 53 -19.72 -22.39 -12.42
N ASP A 54 -18.61 -22.08 -11.74
CA ASP A 54 -18.32 -22.50 -10.38
C ASP A 54 -18.22 -21.28 -9.45
N PRO A 55 -19.29 -20.94 -8.69
CA PRO A 55 -19.29 -19.82 -7.74
C PRO A 55 -18.17 -19.87 -6.69
N ALA A 56 -17.76 -21.07 -6.26
CA ALA A 56 -16.72 -21.21 -5.24
C ALA A 56 -15.35 -20.76 -5.77
N SER A 57 -15.11 -20.92 -7.07
CA SER A 57 -13.85 -20.54 -7.73
C SER A 57 -13.59 -19.03 -7.71
N ILE A 58 -14.63 -18.20 -7.62
CA ILE A 58 -14.54 -16.73 -7.58
C ILE A 58 -14.93 -16.15 -6.22
N HIS A 59 -14.95 -16.96 -5.16
CA HIS A 59 -15.36 -16.49 -3.83
C HIS A 59 -14.28 -15.61 -3.18
N PRO A 60 -14.61 -14.41 -2.63
CA PRO A 60 -13.66 -13.50 -1.98
C PRO A 60 -12.86 -14.08 -0.80
N SER A 61 -13.31 -15.19 -0.19
CA SER A 61 -12.54 -15.87 0.86
C SER A 61 -11.25 -16.50 0.33
N ARG A 62 -11.10 -16.68 -0.99
CA ARG A 62 -9.84 -17.07 -1.61
C ARG A 62 -8.94 -15.84 -1.67
N ARG A 63 -7.77 -15.89 -1.01
CA ARG A 63 -6.79 -14.78 -0.96
C ARG A 63 -6.46 -14.20 -2.34
N VAL A 64 -6.27 -15.05 -3.35
CA VAL A 64 -5.97 -14.59 -4.72
C VAL A 64 -7.13 -13.79 -5.33
N ILE A 65 -8.37 -14.20 -5.08
CA ILE A 65 -9.57 -13.50 -5.57
C ILE A 65 -9.72 -12.15 -4.87
N ASP A 66 -9.51 -12.11 -3.55
CA ASP A 66 -9.47 -10.89 -2.75
C ASP A 66 -8.46 -9.87 -3.32
N GLN A 67 -7.25 -10.34 -3.62
CA GLN A 67 -6.19 -9.52 -4.20
C GLN A 67 -6.58 -8.95 -5.58
N GLN A 68 -7.14 -9.77 -6.47
CA GLN A 68 -7.58 -9.28 -7.79
C GLN A 68 -8.70 -8.24 -7.66
N TRP A 69 -9.63 -8.44 -6.72
CA TRP A 69 -10.68 -7.46 -6.46
C TRP A 69 -10.09 -6.13 -5.97
N ARG A 70 -9.16 -6.15 -5.01
CA ARG A 70 -8.44 -4.95 -4.52
C ARG A 70 -7.66 -4.25 -5.61
N MET A 71 -7.09 -4.98 -6.56
CA MET A 71 -6.35 -4.36 -7.66
C MET A 71 -7.21 -3.46 -8.53
N VAL A 72 -8.47 -3.83 -8.73
CA VAL A 72 -9.41 -3.10 -9.57
C VAL A 72 -10.18 -2.04 -8.79
N PHE A 73 -10.82 -2.42 -7.68
CA PHE A 73 -11.72 -1.55 -6.92
C PHE A 73 -11.11 -1.01 -5.61
N ALA A 74 -9.86 -1.36 -5.31
CA ALA A 74 -9.16 -0.92 -4.11
C ALA A 74 -9.94 -1.29 -2.84
N GLY A 75 -10.10 -0.38 -1.87
CA GLY A 75 -10.90 -0.59 -0.67
C GLY A 75 -12.40 -0.31 -0.84
N PHE A 76 -12.85 0.06 -2.05
CA PHE A 76 -14.28 0.29 -2.31
C PHE A 76 -14.99 -1.03 -2.62
N ARG A 77 -15.31 -1.77 -1.57
CA ARG A 77 -15.62 -3.21 -1.64
C ARG A 77 -16.96 -3.59 -1.01
N PRO A 78 -18.12 -3.21 -1.60
CA PRO A 78 -19.40 -3.76 -1.16
C PRO A 78 -19.39 -5.29 -1.33
N GLN A 79 -19.88 -6.03 -0.34
CA GLN A 79 -19.86 -7.49 -0.37
C GLN A 79 -20.67 -8.02 -1.58
N PRO A 80 -20.06 -8.84 -2.46
CA PRO A 80 -20.75 -9.32 -3.65
C PRO A 80 -21.73 -10.43 -3.29
N THR A 81 -22.90 -10.40 -3.93
CA THR A 81 -23.73 -11.61 -4.04
C THR A 81 -23.14 -12.50 -5.13
N ILE A 82 -23.08 -13.81 -4.91
CA ILE A 82 -22.42 -14.73 -5.85
C ILE A 82 -23.41 -15.81 -6.30
N ALA A 83 -23.57 -15.97 -7.61
CA ALA A 83 -24.49 -16.92 -8.22
C ALA A 83 -23.81 -17.79 -9.28
N ARG A 84 -24.49 -18.86 -9.70
CA ARG A 84 -24.04 -19.71 -10.81
C ARG A 84 -24.43 -19.07 -12.14
N SER A 85 -23.51 -19.06 -13.11
CA SER A 85 -23.80 -18.78 -14.54
C SER A 85 -23.82 -20.09 -15.35
N THR A 86 -24.49 -20.10 -16.50
CA THR A 86 -24.66 -21.29 -17.36
C THR A 86 -24.09 -21.12 -18.77
N ASP A 87 -23.55 -19.95 -19.09
CA ASP A 87 -23.03 -19.56 -20.41
C ASP A 87 -21.50 -19.68 -20.52
N GLY A 88 -20.85 -20.24 -19.49
CA GLY A 88 -19.39 -20.41 -19.46
C GLY A 88 -18.62 -19.12 -19.22
N GLN A 89 -19.28 -18.03 -18.82
CA GLN A 89 -18.67 -16.73 -18.54
C GLN A 89 -18.68 -16.42 -17.04
N ILE A 90 -17.73 -15.58 -16.62
CA ILE A 90 -17.74 -14.87 -15.34
C ILE A 90 -18.31 -13.49 -15.59
N HIS A 91 -19.30 -13.08 -14.80
CA HIS A 91 -19.90 -11.74 -14.87
C HIS A 91 -19.67 -10.99 -13.57
N VAL A 92 -19.39 -9.69 -13.70
CA VAL A 92 -19.38 -8.72 -12.60
C VAL A 92 -20.36 -7.63 -12.95
N ARG A 93 -21.50 -7.61 -12.28
CA ARG A 93 -22.45 -6.50 -12.31
C ARG A 93 -22.18 -5.56 -11.14
N ALA A 94 -22.14 -4.27 -11.42
CA ALA A 94 -21.89 -3.23 -10.45
C ALA A 94 -23.00 -2.18 -10.48
N THR A 95 -23.58 -1.89 -9.32
CA THR A 95 -24.55 -0.82 -9.13
C THR A 95 -23.86 0.36 -8.45
N ALA A 96 -23.99 1.56 -9.01
CA ALA A 96 -23.37 2.77 -8.51
C ALA A 96 -24.36 3.93 -8.37
N ARG A 97 -24.17 4.76 -7.33
CA ARG A 97 -24.88 6.02 -7.13
C ARG A 97 -23.94 7.18 -7.46
N ILE A 98 -24.14 7.79 -8.63
CA ILE A 98 -23.24 8.80 -9.19
C ILE A 98 -23.86 10.19 -9.01
N PRO A 99 -23.17 11.15 -8.36
CA PRO A 99 -23.62 12.54 -8.28
C PRO A 99 -23.86 13.15 -9.67
N THR A 100 -24.92 13.93 -9.84
CA THR A 100 -25.21 14.63 -11.10
C THR A 100 -24.34 15.87 -11.32
N SER A 101 -23.82 16.47 -10.24
CA SER A 101 -22.96 17.64 -10.27
C SER A 101 -21.58 17.33 -9.70
N LEU A 102 -20.55 17.96 -10.26
CA LEU A 102 -19.22 17.92 -9.64
C LEU A 102 -19.24 18.62 -8.27
N PRO A 103 -18.39 18.19 -7.33
CA PRO A 103 -18.21 18.90 -6.09
C PRO A 103 -17.75 20.35 -6.33
N PRO A 104 -18.10 21.30 -5.46
CA PRO A 104 -17.59 22.66 -5.53
C PRO A 104 -16.05 22.69 -5.54
N SER A 105 -15.48 23.64 -6.28
CA SER A 105 -14.03 23.86 -6.33
C SER A 105 -13.47 24.58 -5.09
N THR A 106 -14.32 24.90 -4.11
CA THR A 106 -13.91 25.54 -2.86
C THR A 106 -12.81 24.71 -2.19
N PRO A 107 -11.71 25.34 -1.74
CA PRO A 107 -10.64 24.61 -1.09
C PRO A 107 -11.11 23.85 0.15
N VAL A 108 -10.78 22.57 0.21
CA VAL A 108 -11.06 21.67 1.35
C VAL A 108 -9.79 21.29 2.10
N PHE A 109 -8.63 21.44 1.46
CA PHE A 109 -7.31 21.25 2.04
C PHE A 109 -6.31 22.15 1.35
N ARG A 110 -5.70 23.08 2.09
CA ARG A 110 -4.82 24.12 1.56
C ARG A 110 -5.51 24.84 0.39
N ASP A 111 -4.92 24.83 -0.80
CA ASP A 111 -5.44 25.48 -2.00
C ASP A 111 -6.24 24.53 -2.92
N TYR A 112 -6.43 23.27 -2.50
CA TYR A 112 -7.08 22.25 -3.32
C TYR A 112 -8.56 22.09 -3.00
N GLY A 113 -9.40 22.13 -4.03
CA GLY A 113 -10.72 21.52 -4.00
C GLY A 113 -10.62 19.98 -4.01
N VAL A 114 -11.71 19.28 -3.68
CA VAL A 114 -11.70 17.82 -3.47
C VAL A 114 -11.24 17.02 -4.71
N VAL A 115 -11.59 17.49 -5.92
CA VAL A 115 -11.25 16.80 -7.18
C VAL A 115 -9.75 16.90 -7.47
N ASP A 116 -9.16 18.09 -7.31
CA ASP A 116 -7.74 18.30 -7.55
C ASP A 116 -6.90 17.64 -6.46
N LEU A 117 -7.36 17.68 -5.20
CA LEU A 117 -6.70 16.95 -4.12
C LEU A 117 -6.69 15.43 -4.36
N ALA A 118 -7.81 14.85 -4.80
CA ALA A 118 -7.87 13.44 -5.14
C ALA A 118 -6.92 13.08 -6.29
N ARG A 119 -6.66 14.02 -7.20
CA ARG A 119 -5.69 13.84 -8.30
C ARG A 119 -4.25 13.87 -7.78
N GLU A 120 -3.91 14.85 -6.94
CA GLU A 120 -2.61 14.96 -6.27
C GLU A 120 -2.31 13.72 -5.43
N MET A 121 -3.30 13.21 -4.71
CA MET A 121 -3.16 12.04 -3.84
C MET A 121 -3.26 10.69 -4.58
N SER A 122 -3.31 10.69 -5.93
CA SER A 122 -3.39 9.48 -6.75
C SER A 122 -2.14 9.28 -7.62
N PRO A 123 -1.12 8.55 -7.12
CA PRO A 123 0.07 8.21 -7.91
C PRO A 123 -0.24 7.50 -9.22
N ARG A 124 -1.36 6.77 -9.29
CA ARG A 124 -1.79 6.05 -10.50
C ARG A 124 -1.98 6.97 -11.70
N ASN A 125 -2.32 8.24 -11.48
CA ASN A 125 -2.48 9.22 -12.56
C ASN A 125 -1.16 9.63 -13.22
N GLN A 126 -0.02 9.23 -12.66
CA GLN A 126 1.32 9.58 -13.16
C GLN A 126 1.89 8.52 -14.11
N VAL A 127 1.18 7.40 -14.32
CA VAL A 127 1.67 6.27 -15.11
C VAL A 127 0.59 5.75 -16.06
N PRO A 128 0.95 5.33 -17.28
CA PRO A 128 -0.03 4.90 -18.28
C PRO A 128 -0.65 3.53 -17.99
N ASP A 129 0.12 2.59 -17.43
CA ASP A 129 -0.36 1.24 -17.08
C ASP A 129 0.25 0.76 -15.75
N MET A 130 -0.45 1.05 -14.66
CA MET A 130 -0.10 0.56 -13.32
C MET A 130 -0.25 -0.97 -13.21
N GLY A 131 -1.19 -1.56 -13.95
CA GLY A 131 -1.44 -3.01 -13.93
C GLY A 131 -0.24 -3.79 -14.47
N ALA A 132 0.40 -3.31 -15.54
CA ALA A 132 1.62 -3.91 -16.07
C ALA A 132 2.77 -3.91 -15.06
N MET A 133 2.96 -2.81 -14.33
CA MET A 133 3.98 -2.73 -13.29
C MET A 133 3.73 -3.72 -12.15
N PHE A 134 2.48 -3.86 -11.71
CA PHE A 134 2.15 -4.78 -10.62
C PHE A 134 2.28 -6.24 -11.04
N ARG A 135 1.96 -6.58 -12.30
CA ARG A 135 2.25 -7.89 -12.87
C ARG A 135 3.76 -8.17 -12.91
N MET A 136 4.57 -7.18 -13.28
CA MET A 136 6.03 -7.30 -13.25
C MET A 136 6.54 -7.52 -11.82
N TRP A 137 6.11 -6.71 -10.86
CA TRP A 137 6.47 -6.86 -9.44
C TRP A 137 6.07 -8.21 -8.87
N THR A 138 4.89 -8.73 -9.23
CA THR A 138 4.45 -10.07 -8.82
C THR A 138 5.39 -11.15 -9.36
N LYS A 139 5.75 -11.06 -10.65
CA LYS A 139 6.67 -12.00 -11.29
C LYS A 139 8.06 -11.96 -10.65
N ASP A 140 8.64 -10.76 -10.55
CA ASP A 140 10.01 -10.56 -10.07
C ASP A 140 10.12 -10.85 -8.57
N GLY A 141 9.12 -10.45 -7.80
CA GLY A 141 9.01 -10.74 -6.37
C GLY A 141 8.86 -12.23 -6.10
N THR A 142 8.03 -12.94 -6.84
CA THR A 142 7.93 -14.41 -6.72
C THR A 142 9.28 -15.08 -7.00
N ALA A 143 9.98 -14.66 -8.06
CA ALA A 143 11.28 -15.19 -8.41
C ALA A 143 12.34 -14.89 -7.33
N ALA A 144 12.39 -13.66 -6.81
CA ALA A 144 13.31 -13.25 -5.75
C ALA A 144 13.01 -13.97 -4.43
N ARG A 145 11.74 -14.12 -4.08
CA ARG A 145 11.31 -14.84 -2.88
C ARG A 145 11.77 -16.29 -2.89
N ALA A 146 11.67 -16.96 -4.05
CA ALA A 146 12.16 -18.31 -4.24
C ALA A 146 13.70 -18.37 -4.20
N LYS A 147 14.39 -17.46 -4.89
CA LYS A 147 15.86 -17.36 -4.92
C LYS A 147 16.46 -17.24 -3.52
N HIS A 148 15.86 -16.44 -2.65
CA HIS A 148 16.37 -16.17 -1.30
C HIS A 148 15.84 -17.12 -0.22
N THR A 149 15.08 -18.16 -0.60
CA THR A 149 14.52 -19.16 0.33
C THR A 149 13.81 -18.53 1.53
N ALA A 150 12.81 -17.70 1.24
CA ALA A 150 12.08 -16.96 2.26
C ALA A 150 11.49 -17.86 3.35
N LEU A 151 11.71 -17.50 4.62
CA LEU A 151 10.98 -18.10 5.74
C LEU A 151 9.67 -17.34 5.94
N ASP A 152 8.54 -18.00 5.68
CA ASP A 152 7.21 -17.42 5.82
C ASP A 152 6.69 -17.60 7.26
N LEU A 153 6.72 -16.51 8.04
CA LEU A 153 6.44 -16.51 9.47
C LEU A 153 5.14 -15.78 9.78
N ALA A 154 4.27 -16.39 10.58
CA ALA A 154 3.11 -15.71 11.14
C ALA A 154 3.52 -14.96 12.42
N TYR A 155 3.23 -13.66 12.49
CA TYR A 155 3.50 -12.84 13.67
C TYR A 155 2.24 -12.55 14.50
N GLY A 156 1.06 -12.87 13.97
CA GLY A 156 -0.24 -12.67 14.63
C GLY A 156 -1.33 -13.59 14.07
N PRO A 157 -2.56 -13.52 14.63
CA PRO A 157 -3.66 -14.43 14.27
C PRO A 157 -4.35 -14.09 12.95
N HIS A 158 -4.27 -12.85 12.46
CA HIS A 158 -4.89 -12.48 11.20
C HIS A 158 -4.14 -13.14 10.01
N PRO A 159 -4.82 -13.60 8.94
CA PRO A 159 -4.18 -14.28 7.81
C PRO A 159 -3.06 -13.50 7.14
N ASP A 160 -3.17 -12.16 7.13
CA ASP A 160 -2.17 -11.25 6.58
C ASP A 160 -1.13 -10.78 7.62
N GLN A 161 -1.23 -11.20 8.89
CA GLN A 161 -0.17 -10.96 9.88
C GLN A 161 0.99 -11.93 9.70
N ARG A 162 1.65 -11.80 8.55
CA ARG A 162 2.78 -12.63 8.12
C ARG A 162 3.95 -11.78 7.67
N LEU A 163 5.14 -12.33 7.73
CA LEU A 163 6.33 -11.72 7.14
C LEU A 163 7.20 -12.79 6.50
N ASP A 164 7.93 -12.39 5.47
CA ASP A 164 9.03 -13.20 4.95
C ASP A 164 10.34 -12.73 5.59
N LEU A 165 11.13 -13.68 6.10
CA LEU A 165 12.50 -13.43 6.52
C LEU A 165 13.48 -14.02 5.51
N TYR A 166 14.38 -13.19 5.03
CA TYR A 166 15.50 -13.51 4.16
C TYR A 166 16.80 -13.37 4.93
N ARG A 167 17.70 -14.35 4.82
CA ARG A 167 18.98 -14.32 5.51
C ARG A 167 20.13 -14.38 4.51
N PRO A 168 21.15 -13.51 4.65
CA PRO A 168 22.36 -13.64 3.87
C PRO A 168 23.12 -14.92 4.29
N GLU A 169 23.67 -15.62 3.30
CA GLU A 169 24.40 -16.87 3.52
C GLU A 169 25.64 -16.64 4.40
N GLY A 170 25.85 -17.52 5.38
CA GLY A 170 27.01 -17.47 6.27
C GLY A 170 27.01 -16.34 7.31
N ALA A 171 25.97 -15.49 7.37
CA ALA A 171 25.88 -14.43 8.36
C ALA A 171 25.38 -14.95 9.72
N VAL A 172 26.10 -14.58 10.78
CA VAL A 172 25.73 -14.82 12.18
C VAL A 172 25.14 -13.52 12.73
N ARG A 173 23.91 -13.59 13.28
CA ARG A 173 23.16 -12.44 13.80
C ARG A 173 23.28 -11.15 12.95
N PRO A 174 22.96 -11.17 11.65
CA PRO A 174 23.02 -9.97 10.83
C PRO A 174 22.04 -8.89 11.34
N PRO A 175 22.36 -7.59 11.14
CA PRO A 175 21.42 -6.50 11.38
C PRO A 175 20.18 -6.67 10.49
N LEU A 176 19.05 -6.14 10.95
CA LEU A 176 17.76 -6.36 10.30
C LEU A 176 17.33 -5.15 9.47
N PHE A 177 17.13 -5.36 8.17
CA PHE A 177 16.44 -4.44 7.28
C PHE A 177 14.99 -4.88 7.12
N VAL A 178 14.04 -4.04 7.54
CA VAL A 178 12.61 -4.28 7.43
C VAL A 178 12.06 -3.43 6.29
N PHE A 179 11.36 -4.04 5.34
CA PHE A 179 10.63 -3.31 4.30
C PHE A 179 9.13 -3.44 4.50
N ILE A 180 8.42 -2.32 4.39
CA ILE A 180 6.96 -2.25 4.47
C ILE A 180 6.43 -1.75 3.12
N HIS A 181 5.59 -2.56 2.48
CA HIS A 181 5.09 -2.26 1.14
C HIS A 181 4.06 -1.12 1.12
N GLY A 182 3.76 -0.64 -0.09
CA GLY A 182 2.75 0.38 -0.35
C GLY A 182 1.36 -0.20 -0.60
N GLY A 183 0.62 0.44 -1.50
CA GLY A 183 -0.74 0.01 -1.88
C GLY A 183 -1.88 0.75 -1.18
N TYR A 184 -1.58 1.95 -0.65
CA TYR A 184 -2.57 2.86 -0.07
C TYR A 184 -3.41 2.19 1.05
N TRP A 185 -2.76 1.27 1.79
CA TRP A 185 -3.32 0.44 2.86
C TRP A 185 -4.51 -0.46 2.47
N GLN A 186 -4.83 -0.58 1.19
CA GLN A 186 -6.03 -1.26 0.71
C GLN A 186 -5.75 -2.32 -0.37
N ALA A 187 -4.50 -2.41 -0.84
CA ALA A 187 -4.03 -3.32 -1.87
C ALA A 187 -2.54 -3.61 -1.70
N SER A 188 -2.00 -4.44 -2.62
CA SER A 188 -0.62 -4.92 -2.65
C SER A 188 -0.32 -6.02 -1.61
N THR A 189 0.87 -6.61 -1.69
CA THR A 189 1.30 -7.73 -0.86
C THR A 189 2.82 -7.73 -0.66
N LYS A 190 3.30 -8.45 0.36
CA LYS A 190 4.74 -8.71 0.53
C LYS A 190 5.34 -9.43 -0.69
N ASP A 191 4.56 -10.29 -1.35
CA ASP A 191 5.01 -11.15 -2.46
C ASP A 191 5.45 -10.32 -3.70
N GLN A 192 4.99 -9.08 -3.82
CA GLN A 192 5.34 -8.14 -4.89
C GLN A 192 6.65 -7.37 -4.66
N HIS A 193 7.32 -7.55 -3.51
CA HIS A 193 8.40 -6.65 -3.08
C HIS A 193 9.71 -7.37 -2.72
N ALA A 194 9.75 -8.70 -2.78
CA ALA A 194 10.94 -9.48 -2.39
C ALA A 194 12.19 -9.11 -3.20
N GLN A 195 12.04 -8.70 -4.47
CA GLN A 195 13.14 -8.29 -5.34
C GLN A 195 13.91 -7.06 -4.81
N PHE A 196 13.29 -6.21 -4.00
CA PHE A 196 13.92 -4.99 -3.49
C PHE A 196 14.86 -5.21 -2.29
N PHE A 197 15.04 -6.47 -1.87
CA PHE A 197 15.97 -6.84 -0.80
C PHE A 197 17.38 -7.18 -1.29
N ASP A 198 17.58 -7.38 -2.60
CA ASP A 198 18.86 -7.83 -3.17
C ASP A 198 20.04 -6.95 -2.72
N GLY A 199 19.89 -5.62 -2.73
CA GLY A 199 20.92 -4.68 -2.30
C GLY A 199 21.31 -4.84 -0.82
N MET A 200 20.31 -4.92 0.06
CA MET A 200 20.53 -5.02 1.52
C MET A 200 21.05 -6.40 1.95
N LEU A 201 20.59 -7.47 1.30
CA LEU A 201 21.10 -8.83 1.53
C LEU A 201 22.60 -8.91 1.15
N LYS A 202 22.99 -8.34 0.01
CA LYS A 202 24.42 -8.26 -0.39
C LYS A 202 25.27 -7.41 0.55
N ALA A 203 24.65 -6.42 1.22
CA ALA A 203 25.30 -5.60 2.23
C ALA A 203 25.39 -6.28 3.61
N GLY A 204 24.92 -7.53 3.75
CA GLY A 204 25.03 -8.33 4.97
C GLY A 204 23.88 -8.16 5.95
N PHE A 205 22.75 -7.57 5.54
CA PHE A 205 21.54 -7.45 6.36
C PHE A 205 20.63 -8.65 6.15
N ALA A 206 19.97 -9.12 7.22
CA ALA A 206 18.75 -9.90 7.06
C ALA A 206 17.61 -9.00 6.57
N GLY A 207 16.73 -9.54 5.74
CA GLY A 207 15.57 -8.83 5.20
C GLY A 207 14.27 -9.34 5.83
N ALA A 208 13.46 -8.48 6.42
CA ALA A 208 12.09 -8.80 6.82
C ALA A 208 11.08 -8.02 5.97
N ASN A 209 10.25 -8.73 5.21
CA ASN A 209 9.22 -8.16 4.35
C ASN A 209 7.84 -8.41 4.98
N ILE A 210 7.25 -7.36 5.53
CA ILE A 210 6.03 -7.47 6.35
C ILE A 210 4.79 -7.37 5.46
N GLU A 211 3.87 -8.32 5.61
CA GLU A 211 2.48 -8.23 5.17
C GLU A 211 1.62 -7.71 6.33
N TYR A 212 0.53 -7.02 6.01
CA TYR A 212 -0.45 -6.52 6.97
C TYR A 212 -1.86 -6.56 6.39
N GLY A 213 -2.87 -6.61 7.26
CA GLY A 213 -4.27 -6.56 6.88
C GLY A 213 -4.62 -5.24 6.18
N LEU A 214 -5.61 -5.27 5.30
CA LEU A 214 -5.92 -4.15 4.42
C LEU A 214 -7.27 -3.51 4.76
N ALA A 215 -7.35 -2.20 4.56
CA ALA A 215 -8.57 -1.42 4.68
C ALA A 215 -9.58 -1.78 3.56
N PRO A 216 -10.89 -1.68 3.82
CA PRO A 216 -11.52 -1.21 5.06
C PRO A 216 -11.62 -2.27 6.17
N GLU A 217 -11.38 -3.55 5.88
CA GLU A 217 -11.52 -4.65 6.85
C GLU A 217 -10.54 -4.53 8.02
N THR A 218 -9.34 -4.00 7.76
CA THR A 218 -8.36 -3.58 8.77
C THR A 218 -8.15 -2.07 8.66
N PRO A 219 -8.77 -1.25 9.53
CA PRO A 219 -8.59 0.20 9.51
C PRO A 219 -7.14 0.61 9.76
N LEU A 220 -6.74 1.82 9.32
CA LEU A 220 -5.34 2.27 9.35
C LEU A 220 -4.68 2.17 10.74
N GLU A 221 -5.43 2.49 11.80
CA GLU A 221 -4.94 2.38 13.17
C GLU A 221 -4.62 0.92 13.57
N ALA A 222 -5.46 -0.04 13.15
CA ALA A 222 -5.21 -1.45 13.36
C ALA A 222 -3.98 -1.91 12.56
N ILE A 223 -3.79 -1.41 11.33
CA ILE A 223 -2.60 -1.68 10.51
C ILE A 223 -1.33 -1.22 11.24
N VAL A 224 -1.31 0.00 11.80
CA VAL A 224 -0.18 0.48 12.62
C VAL A 224 0.09 -0.46 13.81
N GLY A 225 -0.98 -0.95 14.45
CA GLY A 225 -0.89 -1.98 15.49
C GLY A 225 -0.24 -3.28 15.01
N GLN A 226 -0.64 -3.78 13.83
CA GLN A 226 -0.07 -5.00 13.26
C GLN A 226 1.42 -4.84 12.91
N ILE A 227 1.85 -3.69 12.39
CA ILE A 227 3.27 -3.41 12.17
C ILE A 227 4.05 -3.41 13.49
N ARG A 228 3.48 -2.83 14.55
CA ARG A 228 4.07 -2.86 15.90
C ARG A 228 4.23 -4.30 16.40
N GLU A 229 3.21 -5.14 16.21
CA GLU A 229 3.25 -6.57 16.56
C GLU A 229 4.30 -7.33 15.77
N ALA A 230 4.44 -7.07 14.46
CA ALA A 230 5.45 -7.70 13.61
C ALA A 230 6.88 -7.39 14.09
N LEU A 231 7.15 -6.14 14.47
CA LEU A 231 8.47 -5.73 14.97
C LEU A 231 8.76 -6.33 16.36
N HIS A 232 7.79 -6.36 17.26
CA HIS A 232 7.95 -7.05 18.55
C HIS A 232 8.12 -8.56 18.39
N PHE A 233 7.46 -9.18 17.41
CA PHE A 233 7.70 -10.57 17.05
C PHE A 233 9.15 -10.80 16.63
N LEU A 234 9.70 -9.98 15.73
CA LEU A 234 11.09 -10.08 15.28
C LEU A 234 12.09 -9.91 16.43
N VAL A 235 11.82 -9.00 17.37
CA VAL A 235 12.64 -8.83 18.58
C VAL A 235 12.57 -10.04 19.49
N ARG A 236 11.36 -10.55 19.76
CA ARG A 236 11.16 -11.72 20.64
C ARG A 236 11.79 -12.99 20.07
N GLU A 237 11.72 -13.16 18.76
CA GLU A 237 12.21 -14.36 18.05
C GLU A 237 13.67 -14.23 17.59
N ALA A 238 14.36 -13.13 17.93
CA ALA A 238 15.66 -12.77 17.36
C ALA A 238 16.71 -13.88 17.51
N ASP A 239 16.78 -14.54 18.67
CA ASP A 239 17.73 -15.62 18.92
C ASP A 239 17.39 -16.88 18.11
N ARG A 240 16.10 -17.23 18.00
CA ARG A 240 15.64 -18.39 17.20
C ARG A 240 15.86 -18.15 15.71
N LEU A 241 15.69 -16.91 15.27
CA LEU A 241 15.89 -16.50 13.88
C LEU A 241 17.35 -16.19 13.55
N ASP A 242 18.21 -16.11 14.58
CA ASP A 242 19.62 -15.72 14.52
C ASP A 242 19.81 -14.41 13.74
N ILE A 243 19.16 -13.36 14.25
CA ILE A 243 19.21 -11.98 13.75
C ILE A 243 19.57 -11.01 14.89
N ASP A 244 20.12 -9.84 14.55
CA ASP A 244 20.37 -8.77 15.51
C ASP A 244 19.20 -7.77 15.53
N ALA A 245 18.27 -8.03 16.45
CA ALA A 245 17.13 -7.14 16.70
C ALA A 245 17.49 -5.86 17.49
N GLY A 246 18.76 -5.68 17.91
CA GLY A 246 19.26 -4.40 18.41
C GLY A 246 19.58 -3.40 17.30
N ASN A 247 19.71 -3.87 16.06
CA ASN A 247 20.04 -3.08 14.88
C ASN A 247 18.95 -3.21 13.80
N ILE A 248 17.74 -2.74 14.13
CA ILE A 248 16.60 -2.71 13.21
C ILE A 248 16.59 -1.40 12.41
N HIS A 249 16.57 -1.54 11.09
CA HIS A 249 16.45 -0.45 10.12
C HIS A 249 15.17 -0.66 9.31
N VAL A 250 14.25 0.29 9.35
CA VAL A 250 12.99 0.20 8.59
C VAL A 250 13.07 1.05 7.33
N ALA A 251 12.44 0.58 6.27
CA ALA A 251 12.15 1.35 5.08
C ALA A 251 10.77 0.97 4.57
N GLY A 252 10.14 1.87 3.83
CA GLY A 252 8.87 1.55 3.23
C GLY A 252 8.46 2.56 2.20
N HIS A 253 7.55 2.13 1.33
CA HIS A 253 7.12 2.86 0.15
C HIS A 253 5.68 3.29 0.25
N SER A 254 5.36 4.54 -0.10
CA SER A 254 3.97 5.01 -0.16
C SER A 254 3.28 4.87 1.20
N ALA A 255 2.21 4.08 1.28
CA ALA A 255 1.60 3.65 2.54
C ALA A 255 2.62 3.04 3.53
N GLY A 256 3.60 2.28 3.05
CA GLY A 256 4.70 1.74 3.84
C GLY A 256 5.72 2.81 4.28
N GLY A 257 5.85 3.90 3.52
CA GLY A 257 6.66 5.06 3.91
C GLY A 257 6.04 5.76 5.11
N TYR A 258 4.72 5.90 5.12
CA TYR A 258 3.97 6.29 6.32
C TYR A 258 4.18 5.32 7.49
N LEU A 259 4.04 4.00 7.26
CA LEU A 259 4.19 3.01 8.32
C LEU A 259 5.61 3.01 8.90
N SER A 260 6.63 3.26 8.07
CA SER A 260 8.02 3.45 8.50
C SER A 260 8.19 4.72 9.35
N ALA A 261 7.49 5.79 9.02
CA ALA A 261 7.45 7.00 9.84
C ALA A 261 6.78 6.72 11.20
N MET A 262 5.68 5.95 11.21
CA MET A 262 5.04 5.50 12.46
C MET A 262 6.00 4.65 13.30
N CYS A 263 6.77 3.75 12.68
CA CYS A 263 7.82 2.99 13.38
C CYS A 263 8.85 3.89 14.06
N ALA A 264 9.19 5.02 13.44
CA ALA A 264 10.18 5.96 13.95
C ALA A 264 9.68 6.85 15.09
N CYS A 265 8.37 7.11 15.20
CA CYS A 265 7.81 8.09 16.15
C CYS A 265 6.88 7.49 17.22
N ASP A 266 6.45 6.24 17.07
CA ASP A 266 5.59 5.57 18.05
C ASP A 266 6.41 4.99 19.22
N GLU A 267 6.12 5.45 20.43
CA GLU A 267 6.79 5.00 21.66
C GLU A 267 6.54 3.51 21.97
N GLY A 268 5.46 2.94 21.45
CA GLY A 268 5.15 1.51 21.59
C GLY A 268 6.00 0.59 20.71
N MET A 269 6.78 1.13 19.78
CA MET A 269 7.68 0.34 18.93
C MET A 269 8.92 -0.14 19.69
N PRO A 270 9.55 -1.27 19.30
CA PRO A 270 10.90 -1.55 19.77
C PRO A 270 11.90 -0.48 19.27
N PRO A 271 13.13 -0.42 19.80
CA PRO A 271 14.14 0.52 19.32
C PRO A 271 14.41 0.37 17.83
N ILE A 272 14.22 1.45 17.06
CA ILE A 272 14.50 1.52 15.62
C ILE A 272 15.72 2.39 15.40
N ARG A 273 16.76 1.84 14.76
CA ARG A 273 18.02 2.54 14.54
C ARG A 273 17.90 3.58 13.43
N SER A 274 17.15 3.26 12.38
CA SER A 274 16.84 4.22 11.33
C SER A 274 15.56 3.92 10.56
N ALA A 275 14.97 4.96 9.95
CA ALA A 275 13.83 4.86 9.06
C ALA A 275 14.08 5.58 7.73
N HIS A 276 13.85 4.90 6.61
CA HIS A 276 13.91 5.47 5.27
C HIS A 276 12.51 5.59 4.68
N LEU A 277 12.04 6.82 4.54
CA LEU A 277 10.67 7.15 4.18
C LEU A 277 10.59 7.41 2.67
N LEU A 278 10.11 6.44 1.90
CA LEU A 278 10.08 6.51 0.44
C LEU A 278 8.68 6.90 -0.04
N SER A 279 8.55 8.08 -0.65
CA SER A 279 7.33 8.58 -1.28
C SER A 279 6.09 8.44 -0.39
N GLY A 280 6.23 8.69 0.91
CA GLY A 280 5.16 8.47 1.89
C GLY A 280 4.13 9.59 1.97
N ILE A 281 3.07 9.33 2.74
CA ILE A 281 2.00 10.29 3.04
C ILE A 281 2.09 10.58 4.53
N PHE A 282 2.46 11.79 4.92
CA PHE A 282 2.81 12.15 6.29
C PHE A 282 1.84 13.14 6.94
N ASP A 283 0.96 13.76 6.14
CA ASP A 283 -0.17 14.58 6.57
C ASP A 283 -1.48 13.94 6.09
N LEU A 284 -2.15 13.20 6.97
CA LEU A 284 -3.37 12.47 6.64
C LEU A 284 -4.62 13.37 6.59
N GLU A 285 -4.53 14.64 7.00
CA GLU A 285 -5.62 15.59 6.77
C GLU A 285 -5.89 15.78 5.28
N SER A 286 -4.89 15.54 4.41
CA SER A 286 -5.07 15.53 2.95
C SER A 286 -5.95 14.39 2.43
N LEU A 287 -6.12 13.31 3.22
CA LEU A 287 -6.95 12.16 2.85
C LEU A 287 -8.39 12.28 3.35
N ARG A 288 -8.60 13.02 4.45
CA ARG A 288 -9.92 13.16 5.10
C ARG A 288 -11.03 13.66 4.16
N PRO A 289 -10.82 14.69 3.31
CA PRO A 289 -11.91 15.22 2.48
C PRO A 289 -12.15 14.43 1.19
N ILE A 290 -11.31 13.46 0.83
CA ILE A 290 -11.48 12.62 -0.36
C ILE A 290 -12.10 11.27 0.01
N ALA A 291 -12.63 10.55 -0.98
CA ALA A 291 -13.34 9.28 -0.77
C ALA A 291 -12.50 8.20 -0.06
N MET A 292 -11.17 8.32 -0.07
CA MET A 292 -10.29 7.39 0.62
C MET A 292 -10.36 7.52 2.15
N GLY A 293 -10.55 8.73 2.69
CA GLY A 293 -10.52 8.97 4.14
C GLY A 293 -11.42 7.99 4.91
N PRO A 294 -12.72 7.88 4.58
CA PRO A 294 -13.62 6.93 5.21
C PRO A 294 -13.20 5.45 5.07
N VAL A 295 -12.65 5.04 3.92
CA VAL A 295 -12.17 3.66 3.71
C VAL A 295 -11.06 3.31 4.72
N LEU A 296 -10.21 4.28 5.06
CA LEU A 296 -9.10 4.12 6.00
C LEU A 296 -9.52 4.31 7.48
N GLY A 297 -10.77 4.69 7.74
CA GLY A 297 -11.25 5.06 9.07
C GLY A 297 -10.91 6.49 9.50
N ILE A 298 -10.46 7.35 8.58
CA ILE A 298 -10.13 8.76 8.83
C ILE A 298 -11.41 9.60 8.69
N THR A 299 -12.27 9.53 9.71
CA THR A 299 -13.61 10.13 9.69
C THR A 299 -13.69 11.52 10.33
N SER A 300 -12.64 11.96 11.02
CA SER A 300 -12.56 13.26 11.67
C SER A 300 -11.15 13.86 11.54
N ARG A 301 -11.05 15.19 11.72
CA ARG A 301 -9.76 15.89 11.77
C ARG A 301 -8.89 15.37 12.92
N GLU A 302 -9.48 15.11 14.07
CA GLU A 302 -8.77 14.57 15.24
C GLU A 302 -8.10 13.22 14.92
N ILE A 303 -8.81 12.31 14.25
CA ILE A 303 -8.24 11.03 13.81
C ILE A 303 -7.11 11.27 12.81
N ALA A 304 -7.31 12.14 11.84
CA ALA A 304 -6.29 12.47 10.83
C ALA A 304 -5.01 13.02 11.48
N GLU A 305 -5.13 14.02 12.36
CA GLU A 305 -4.01 14.64 13.06
C GLU A 305 -3.28 13.64 13.96
N ARG A 306 -4.02 12.86 14.74
CA ARG A 306 -3.45 11.83 15.62
C ARG A 306 -2.65 10.80 14.83
N LEU A 307 -3.15 10.38 13.67
CA LEU A 307 -2.50 9.39 12.83
C LEU A 307 -1.41 9.98 11.93
N SER A 308 -1.19 11.30 11.89
CA SER A 308 -0.22 11.94 10.98
C SER A 308 1.20 12.03 11.58
N PRO A 309 2.24 11.47 10.93
CA PRO A 309 3.62 11.60 11.35
C PRO A 309 4.12 13.04 11.47
N ASN A 310 3.64 13.96 10.62
CA ASN A 310 4.03 15.38 10.68
C ASN A 310 3.53 16.11 11.94
N ARG A 311 2.68 15.48 12.76
CA ARG A 311 2.25 15.96 14.09
C ARG A 311 3.05 15.34 15.24
N ARG A 312 4.06 14.52 14.92
CA ARG A 312 4.86 13.76 15.89
C ARG A 312 6.35 14.06 15.69
N LYS A 313 7.17 13.60 16.63
CA LYS A 313 8.63 13.66 16.54
C LYS A 313 9.22 12.24 16.47
N PRO A 314 10.29 12.02 15.71
CA PRO A 314 10.99 10.74 15.74
C PRO A 314 11.58 10.52 17.13
N ARG A 315 11.72 9.26 17.52
CA ARG A 315 12.32 8.87 18.80
C ARG A 315 13.79 9.31 18.83
N PRO A 316 14.32 9.74 19.99
CA PRO A 316 15.71 10.11 20.12
C PRO A 316 16.66 9.00 19.64
N GLY A 317 17.63 9.35 18.80
CA GLY A 317 18.62 8.40 18.28
C GLY A 317 18.21 7.65 17.01
N THR A 318 16.94 7.73 16.58
CA THR A 318 16.51 7.18 15.28
C THR A 318 16.95 8.10 14.15
N ARG A 319 17.75 7.58 13.21
CA ARG A 319 18.17 8.34 12.03
C ARG A 319 17.09 8.29 10.96
N ILE A 320 16.83 9.41 10.30
CA ILE A 320 15.78 9.51 9.28
C ILE A 320 16.42 9.88 7.94
N ALA A 321 15.94 9.23 6.88
CA ALA A 321 16.13 9.69 5.51
C ALA A 321 14.76 9.73 4.81
N VAL A 322 14.59 10.67 3.90
CA VAL A 322 13.35 10.84 3.13
C VAL A 322 13.72 10.91 1.65
N ALA A 323 12.94 10.23 0.80
CA ALA A 323 13.10 10.28 -0.64
C ALA A 323 11.75 10.30 -1.35
N VAL A 324 11.71 10.90 -2.54
CA VAL A 324 10.52 11.02 -3.39
C VAL A 324 10.93 11.06 -4.86
N GLY A 325 10.11 10.55 -5.77
CA GLY A 325 10.37 10.60 -7.20
C GLY A 325 10.16 12.01 -7.78
N GLY A 326 11.04 12.46 -8.66
CA GLY A 326 10.91 13.77 -9.31
C GLY A 326 9.64 13.90 -10.16
N GLY A 327 9.18 12.79 -10.75
CA GLY A 327 7.94 12.71 -11.52
C GLY A 327 6.66 12.62 -10.69
N GLU A 328 6.74 12.73 -9.36
CA GLU A 328 5.57 12.68 -8.49
C GLU A 328 4.82 14.01 -8.42
N SER A 329 3.55 13.93 -8.02
CA SER A 329 2.67 15.05 -7.74
C SER A 329 3.25 16.03 -6.72
N ASN A 330 2.68 17.24 -6.65
CA ASN A 330 3.15 18.26 -5.73
C ASN A 330 2.89 17.89 -4.28
N GLU A 331 1.79 17.21 -3.95
CA GLU A 331 1.55 16.81 -2.56
C GLU A 331 2.54 15.75 -2.05
N PHE A 332 2.91 14.74 -2.84
CA PHE A 332 3.93 13.78 -2.42
C PHE A 332 5.30 14.44 -2.20
N LYS A 333 5.69 15.38 -3.08
CA LYS A 333 6.94 16.15 -2.93
C LYS A 333 6.88 17.09 -1.72
N ARG A 334 5.77 17.80 -1.55
CA ARG A 334 5.56 18.73 -0.42
C ARG A 334 5.60 18.00 0.92
N GLN A 335 4.84 16.91 1.06
CA GLN A 335 4.80 16.15 2.31
C GLN A 335 6.17 15.54 2.65
N SER A 336 6.90 15.08 1.63
CA SER A 336 8.27 14.57 1.82
C SER A 336 9.24 15.67 2.29
N ALA A 337 9.19 16.86 1.68
CA ALA A 337 10.00 18.00 2.12
C ALA A 337 9.63 18.46 3.55
N GLU A 338 8.33 18.57 3.84
CA GLU A 338 7.81 19.00 5.13
C GLU A 338 8.22 18.05 6.26
N ILE A 339 8.04 16.72 6.09
CA ILE A 339 8.42 15.77 7.14
C ILE A 339 9.94 15.77 7.36
N ALA A 340 10.72 15.94 6.29
CA ALA A 340 12.18 15.97 6.38
C ALA A 340 12.67 17.20 7.16
N GLU A 341 12.04 18.35 6.96
CA GLU A 341 12.28 19.57 7.75
C GLU A 341 11.86 19.41 9.20
N LEU A 342 10.60 19.00 9.46
CA LEU A 342 10.05 18.84 10.80
C LEU A 342 10.83 17.84 11.66
N TRP A 343 11.39 16.81 11.04
CA TRP A 343 12.16 15.76 11.72
C TRP A 343 13.67 15.98 11.65
N ASN A 344 14.13 17.10 11.08
CA ASN A 344 15.55 17.43 10.91
C ASN A 344 16.35 16.30 10.23
N ALA A 345 15.79 15.70 9.19
CA ALA A 345 16.37 14.58 8.43
C ALA A 345 17.36 15.04 7.33
N GLY A 346 17.59 16.34 7.21
CA GLY A 346 18.16 16.95 6.00
C GLY A 346 17.13 17.04 4.86
N PRO A 347 17.48 17.61 3.71
CA PRO A 347 16.56 17.71 2.58
C PRO A 347 16.10 16.34 2.07
N ALA A 348 14.82 16.20 1.73
CA ALA A 348 14.32 15.01 1.05
C ALA A 348 15.05 14.81 -0.28
N LEU A 349 15.51 13.59 -0.55
CA LEU A 349 16.13 13.23 -1.82
C LEU A 349 15.06 13.17 -2.91
N VAL A 350 15.17 14.04 -3.92
CA VAL A 350 14.37 13.95 -5.13
C VAL A 350 15.11 13.07 -6.14
N VAL A 351 14.53 11.92 -6.48
CA VAL A 351 15.12 10.98 -7.44
C VAL A 351 14.62 11.35 -8.84
N GLU A 352 15.45 12.11 -9.55
CA GLU A 352 15.14 12.59 -10.91
C GLU A 352 14.94 11.43 -11.90
N GLY A 353 14.01 11.61 -12.85
CA GLY A 353 13.65 10.57 -13.82
C GLY A 353 12.87 9.38 -13.23
N ARG A 354 12.63 9.36 -11.92
CA ARG A 354 11.75 8.37 -11.27
C ARG A 354 10.39 8.97 -10.94
N HIS A 355 9.37 8.14 -11.04
CA HIS A 355 8.02 8.40 -10.56
C HIS A 355 7.70 7.46 -9.39
N HIS A 356 6.52 7.60 -8.79
CA HIS A 356 6.13 6.89 -7.57
C HIS A 356 6.44 5.39 -7.56
N PHE A 357 6.20 4.68 -8.67
CA PHE A 357 6.38 3.23 -8.74
C PHE A 357 7.84 2.80 -9.04
N ASN A 358 8.44 3.27 -10.14
CA ASN A 358 9.79 2.84 -10.54
C ASN A 358 10.92 3.43 -9.67
N LEU A 359 10.62 4.31 -8.72
CA LEU A 359 11.56 4.78 -7.70
C LEU A 359 12.15 3.60 -6.91
N LEU A 360 11.41 2.52 -6.70
CA LEU A 360 11.90 1.35 -5.96
C LEU A 360 13.04 0.61 -6.65
N ASP A 361 13.22 0.76 -7.97
CA ASP A 361 14.32 0.14 -8.69
C ASP A 361 15.69 0.60 -8.15
N ASP A 362 15.76 1.82 -7.61
CA ASP A 362 16.97 2.39 -7.01
C ASP A 362 17.39 1.71 -5.69
N LEU A 363 16.54 0.87 -5.09
CA LEU A 363 16.92 0.03 -3.94
C LEU A 363 17.92 -1.06 -4.31
N ASN A 364 18.14 -1.32 -5.60
CA ASN A 364 19.05 -2.33 -6.10
C ASN A 364 20.19 -1.73 -6.95
N GLY A 365 20.92 -0.78 -6.36
CA GLY A 365 22.12 -0.18 -6.99
C GLY A 365 21.94 1.27 -7.47
N GLY A 366 20.95 1.99 -6.95
CA GLY A 366 20.72 3.41 -7.23
C GLY A 366 20.82 4.29 -5.98
N ALA A 367 20.31 5.52 -6.10
CA ALA A 367 20.47 6.56 -5.08
C ALA A 367 19.79 6.21 -3.75
N LEU A 368 18.70 5.44 -3.79
CA LEU A 368 18.01 4.97 -2.59
C LEU A 368 18.83 3.95 -1.81
N LEU A 369 19.47 2.98 -2.47
CA LEU A 369 20.36 2.03 -1.80
C LEU A 369 21.53 2.77 -1.16
N ASP A 370 22.14 3.72 -1.87
CA ASP A 370 23.25 4.52 -1.34
C ASP A 370 22.83 5.31 -0.10
N GLN A 371 21.65 5.93 -0.12
CA GLN A 371 21.09 6.65 1.03
C GLN A 371 20.79 5.69 2.19
N GLN A 372 20.21 4.52 1.91
CA GLN A 372 19.94 3.47 2.90
C GLN A 372 21.23 2.99 3.57
N LEU A 373 22.27 2.69 2.80
CA LEU A 373 23.55 2.23 3.34
C LEU A 373 24.21 3.30 4.20
N ARG A 374 24.18 4.58 3.79
CA ARG A 374 24.65 5.68 4.65
C ARG A 374 23.86 5.78 5.95
N LEU A 375 22.55 5.60 5.89
CA LEU A 375 21.65 5.65 7.04
C LEU A 375 21.93 4.53 8.07
N THR A 376 22.46 3.40 7.61
CA THR A 376 22.77 2.24 8.46
C THR A 376 24.11 2.33 9.18
N ARG A 377 25.04 3.18 8.73
CA ARG A 377 26.41 3.31 9.28
C ARG A 377 26.50 4.02 10.61
#